data_AF-A0A9R1VFM6-F1
#
_entry.id   AF-A0A9R1VFM6-F1
#
_cell.length_a   1.000
_cell.length_b   1.000
_cell.length_c   1.000
_cell.angle_alpha   90.00
_cell.angle_beta   90.00
_cell.angle_gamma   90.00
#
_symmetry.space_group_name_H-M   'P 1'
#
loop_
_entity.id
_entity.type
_entity.pdbx_description
1 polymer ?
#
loop_
_entity_poly.entity_id
_entity_poly.type
_entity_poly.pdbx_seq_one_letter_code
_entity_poly.pdbx_strand_id
1 'polypeptide(L)'
;MTPPSSKGSPERLFQEFAVVWVLHSAPSFVLAWSLRSESHLSVRFVALDFTRHDLPPATVDDMDSMSNTVLAHNLAYVVTQAMTYLAAGSHRVQRFNELEHAHSVLSASEKSVLEDVRSALEGQVESLTQANEGLMIQNEILERDLVDREQEFEVLRVDRNWLLHVGLVCMMDKILEHPKFTGGISRIRHAAFVAGKESGWANLKAQSSHSSALDDALLAFATMDFFGLLGLGHLDVDGVWALCAFDEGEDVVGDLGVGVSGEIGDVTLRVKKSWVGVR
;
A
#
# COMPACT_ATOMS: atom_id res chain seq x y z
N MET A 1 -44.24 7.41 7.66
CA MET A 1 -43.90 6.76 8.94
C MET A 1 -42.44 7.05 9.22
N THR A 2 -42.20 7.82 10.28
CA THR A 2 -40.91 8.21 10.87
C THR A 2 -40.21 7.00 11.51
N PRO A 3 -38.87 7.02 11.70
CA PRO A 3 -38.31 7.78 12.82
C PRO A 3 -37.23 8.81 12.39
N PRO A 4 -37.05 9.90 13.16
CA PRO A 4 -36.00 10.87 12.92
C PRO A 4 -34.65 10.37 13.47
N SER A 5 -33.61 10.49 12.66
CA SER A 5 -32.23 10.28 13.07
C SER A 5 -31.71 11.56 13.75
N SER A 6 -31.55 11.51 15.06
CA SER A 6 -30.75 12.50 15.78
C SER A 6 -29.28 12.08 15.74
N LYS A 7 -28.46 12.85 15.02
CA LYS A 7 -27.02 12.89 15.27
C LYS A 7 -26.72 14.26 15.84
N GLY A 8 -26.62 14.27 17.16
CA GLY A 8 -26.17 15.41 17.95
C GLY A 8 -24.75 15.78 17.55
N SER A 9 -24.56 17.09 17.38
CA SER A 9 -23.26 17.76 17.28
C SER A 9 -22.49 17.57 18.60
N PRO A 10 -21.21 17.14 18.57
CA PRO A 10 -20.35 17.16 19.73
C PRO A 10 -19.44 18.40 19.68
N GLU A 11 -20.01 19.61 19.65
CA GLU A 11 -19.24 20.85 19.70
C GLU A 11 -19.78 21.81 20.77
N ARG A 12 -19.97 21.32 22.00
CA ARG A 12 -20.12 22.16 23.20
C ARG A 12 -19.66 21.42 24.46
N LEU A 13 -18.37 21.09 24.56
CA LEU A 13 -17.78 20.60 25.83
C LEU A 13 -16.33 21.07 26.06
N PHE A 14 -15.89 22.17 25.45
CA PHE A 14 -14.61 22.79 25.78
C PHE A 14 -14.68 24.31 25.70
N GLN A 15 -15.51 24.94 26.53
CA GLN A 15 -15.42 26.39 26.72
C GLN A 15 -15.97 26.87 28.07
N GLU A 16 -15.68 26.18 29.18
CA GLU A 16 -16.00 26.69 30.52
C GLU A 16 -14.94 26.44 31.61
N PHE A 17 -13.77 25.91 31.29
CA PHE A 17 -12.70 25.74 32.28
C PHE A 17 -11.40 26.39 31.81
N ALA A 18 -11.26 27.71 31.99
CA ALA A 18 -9.97 28.39 32.19
C ALA A 18 -10.11 29.93 32.26
N VAL A 19 -10.88 30.50 33.18
CA VAL A 19 -10.68 31.94 33.55
C VAL A 19 -10.88 32.22 35.05
N VAL A 20 -11.42 31.29 35.85
CA VAL A 20 -11.68 31.54 37.26
C VAL A 20 -11.04 30.43 38.06
N TRP A 21 -10.30 30.80 39.11
CA TRP A 21 -9.47 29.97 39.99
C TRP A 21 -8.01 29.82 39.55
N VAL A 22 -7.15 30.78 39.88
CA VAL A 22 -6.00 30.64 40.82
C VAL A 22 -5.39 32.02 41.04
N LEU A 23 -6.09 32.91 41.76
CA LEU A 23 -5.49 34.12 42.37
C LEU A 23 -6.42 34.61 43.50
N HIS A 24 -6.74 33.72 44.44
CA HIS A 24 -7.49 34.03 45.66
C HIS A 24 -6.91 33.29 46.87
N SER A 25 -5.60 33.42 47.07
CA SER A 25 -4.93 32.89 48.26
C SER A 25 -3.80 33.81 48.74
N ALA A 26 -4.11 35.09 48.90
CA ALA A 26 -3.54 35.97 49.94
C ALA A 26 -4.16 37.38 49.82
N PRO A 27 -5.34 37.65 50.41
CA PRO A 27 -5.88 39.01 50.48
C PRO A 27 -5.09 39.94 51.43
N SER A 28 -4.04 39.44 52.08
CA SER A 28 -3.26 40.19 53.07
C SER A 28 -2.14 41.08 52.51
N PHE A 29 -1.76 40.96 51.23
CA PHE A 29 -0.60 41.70 50.71
C PHE A 29 -0.94 42.97 49.90
N VAL A 30 -2.21 43.22 49.55
CA VAL A 30 -2.60 44.36 48.70
C VAL A 30 -3.23 45.51 49.49
N LEU A 31 -3.56 45.31 50.77
CA LEU A 31 -4.08 46.39 51.61
C LEU A 31 -2.93 47.18 52.24
N ALA A 32 -2.95 48.49 52.03
CA ALA A 32 -2.19 49.53 52.75
C ALA A 32 -0.87 50.03 52.14
N TRP A 33 -0.86 50.46 50.87
CA TRP A 33 0.14 51.44 50.42
C TRP A 33 -0.50 52.60 49.64
N SER A 34 -1.45 53.28 50.30
CA SER A 34 -1.78 54.68 50.00
C SER A 34 -1.22 55.54 51.13
N LEU A 35 0.10 55.75 51.11
CA LEU A 35 0.79 56.62 52.07
C LEU A 35 0.80 58.04 51.50
N ARG A 36 -0.11 58.89 51.99
CA ARG A 36 0.07 60.35 51.90
C ARG A 36 1.28 60.73 52.77
N SER A 37 2.24 61.42 52.16
CA SER A 37 3.63 61.60 52.60
C SER A 37 3.89 62.49 53.82
N GLU A 38 2.92 62.79 54.69
CA GLU A 38 3.05 63.96 55.59
C GLU A 38 3.01 63.70 57.10
N SER A 39 3.13 62.46 57.58
CA SER A 39 3.24 62.26 59.05
C SER A 39 4.21 61.15 59.46
N HIS A 40 5.23 61.51 60.25
CA HIS A 40 6.15 60.58 60.91
C HIS A 40 5.43 59.56 61.82
N LEU A 41 4.19 59.85 62.22
CA LEU A 41 3.32 58.92 62.96
C LEU A 41 2.78 57.77 62.08
N SER A 42 2.57 58.01 60.79
CA SER A 42 2.11 56.97 59.85
C SER A 42 3.17 55.89 59.63
N VAL A 43 4.46 56.27 59.58
CA VAL A 43 5.57 55.31 59.42
C VAL A 43 5.71 54.40 60.64
N ARG A 44 5.49 54.93 61.85
CA ARG A 44 5.59 54.16 63.10
C ARG A 44 4.44 53.14 63.24
N PHE A 45 3.23 53.51 62.84
CA PHE A 45 2.08 52.59 62.83
C PHE A 45 2.22 51.50 61.78
N VAL A 46 2.68 51.83 60.56
CA VAL A 46 2.89 50.84 59.49
C VAL A 46 4.02 49.86 59.87
N ALA A 47 5.11 50.36 60.48
CA ALA A 47 6.18 49.49 60.97
C ALA A 47 5.68 48.54 62.07
N LEU A 48 4.88 49.04 63.02
CA LEU A 48 4.30 48.24 64.10
C LEU A 48 3.31 47.19 63.60
N ASP A 49 2.42 47.54 62.65
CA ASP A 49 1.45 46.60 62.07
C ASP A 49 2.14 45.51 61.24
N PHE A 50 3.17 45.86 60.48
CA PHE A 50 3.96 44.88 59.72
C PHE A 50 4.68 43.89 60.66
N THR A 51 5.27 44.39 61.74
CA THR A 51 5.93 43.54 62.75
C THR A 51 4.95 42.67 63.56
N ARG A 52 3.69 43.09 63.73
CA ARG A 52 2.69 42.31 64.50
C ARG A 52 2.18 41.08 63.77
N HIS A 53 2.24 41.06 62.43
CA HIS A 53 1.71 39.95 61.64
C HIS A 53 2.77 38.94 61.21
N ASP A 54 4.04 39.34 61.10
CA ASP A 54 5.13 38.47 60.62
C ASP A 54 6.12 38.03 61.71
N LEU A 55 6.08 38.61 62.92
CA LEU A 55 6.97 38.21 64.01
C LEU A 55 6.20 37.57 65.19
N PRO A 56 6.83 36.66 65.95
CA PRO A 56 6.22 36.06 67.14
C PRO A 56 5.82 37.14 68.16
N PRO A 57 4.70 36.99 68.91
CA PRO A 57 4.21 37.98 69.86
C PRO A 57 5.25 38.48 70.88
N ALA A 58 6.22 37.63 71.23
CA ALA A 58 7.28 37.93 72.19
C ALA A 58 8.25 39.05 71.76
N THR A 59 8.37 39.36 70.46
CA THR A 59 9.25 40.46 70.00
C THR A 59 8.60 41.84 70.07
N VAL A 60 7.28 41.90 70.24
CA VAL A 60 6.52 43.16 70.24
C VAL A 60 6.66 43.90 71.58
N ASP A 61 6.61 43.18 72.70
CA ASP A 61 6.76 43.78 74.05
C ASP A 61 8.18 44.34 74.31
N ASP A 62 9.20 43.75 73.68
CA ASP A 62 10.59 44.22 73.81
C ASP A 62 10.82 45.56 73.07
N MET A 63 10.03 45.84 72.02
CA MET A 63 10.15 47.07 71.23
C MET A 63 9.66 48.33 71.94
N ASP A 64 8.68 48.21 72.84
CA ASP A 64 8.12 49.35 73.60
C ASP A 64 9.07 49.86 74.70
N SER A 65 10.06 49.05 75.10
CA SER A 65 11.09 49.42 76.10
C SER A 65 12.39 49.98 75.49
N MET A 66 12.55 49.88 74.17
CA MET A 66 13.80 50.27 73.49
C MET A 66 13.92 51.80 73.33
N SER A 67 15.12 52.30 73.62
CA SER A 67 15.53 53.68 73.33
C SER A 67 15.27 54.04 71.86
N ASN A 68 14.85 55.29 71.60
CA ASN A 68 14.61 55.82 70.25
C ASN A 68 15.79 55.58 69.27
N THR A 69 17.04 55.54 69.77
CA THR A 69 18.22 55.25 68.93
C THR A 69 18.30 53.79 68.48
N VAL A 70 17.93 52.84 69.35
CA VAL A 70 17.88 51.41 69.01
C VAL A 70 16.68 51.14 68.09
N LEU A 71 15.56 51.81 68.34
CA LEU A 71 14.38 51.75 67.47
C LEU A 71 14.69 52.25 66.06
N ALA A 72 15.44 53.33 65.91
CA ALA A 72 15.85 53.86 64.60
C ALA A 72 16.76 52.89 63.83
N HIS A 73 17.67 52.21 64.52
CA HIS A 73 18.55 51.22 63.90
C HIS A 73 17.79 49.95 63.48
N ASN A 74 16.91 49.44 64.33
CA ASN A 74 16.05 48.30 64.02
C ASN A 74 15.06 48.62 62.90
N LEU A 75 14.54 49.87 62.84
CA LEU A 75 13.69 50.31 61.73
C LEU A 75 14.43 50.26 60.40
N ALA A 76 15.68 50.75 60.35
CA ALA A 76 16.48 50.69 59.13
C ALA A 76 16.74 49.23 58.69
N TYR A 77 17.02 48.34 59.65
CA TYR A 77 17.19 46.90 59.38
C TYR A 77 15.91 46.25 58.83
N VAL A 78 14.77 46.46 59.50
CA VAL A 78 13.46 45.91 59.09
C VAL A 78 13.05 46.43 57.71
N VAL A 79 13.22 47.73 57.44
CA VAL A 79 12.92 48.33 56.13
C VAL A 79 13.82 47.73 55.05
N THR A 80 15.11 47.54 55.31
CA THR A 80 16.03 46.93 54.36
C THR A 80 15.65 45.48 54.05
N GLN A 81 15.28 44.71 55.08
CA GLN A 81 14.83 43.34 54.92
C GLN A 81 13.52 43.25 54.12
N ALA A 82 12.53 44.08 54.44
CA ALA A 82 11.25 44.16 53.72
C ALA A 82 11.46 44.52 52.24
N MET A 83 12.31 45.52 51.94
CA MET A 83 12.64 45.89 50.56
C MET A 83 13.34 44.77 49.80
N THR A 84 14.20 43.98 50.46
CA THR A 84 14.86 42.82 49.85
C THR A 84 13.85 41.73 49.49
N TYR A 85 12.91 41.44 50.40
CA TYR A 85 11.82 40.49 50.12
C TYR A 85 10.87 40.98 49.03
N LEU A 86 10.53 42.27 49.00
CA LEU A 86 9.73 42.88 47.94
C LEU A 86 10.43 42.80 46.58
N ALA A 87 11.74 43.10 46.51
CA ALA A 87 12.52 42.97 45.29
C ALA A 87 12.58 41.51 44.80
N ALA A 88 12.82 40.56 45.71
CA ALA A 88 12.81 39.14 45.38
C ALA A 88 11.42 38.64 44.95
N GLY A 89 10.35 39.12 45.58
CA GLY A 89 8.96 38.84 45.22
C GLY A 89 8.60 39.39 43.84
N SER A 90 8.94 40.65 43.57
CA SER A 90 8.75 41.29 42.25
C SER A 90 9.45 40.51 41.15
N HIS A 91 10.69 40.08 41.38
CA HIS A 91 11.45 39.27 40.43
C HIS A 91 10.80 37.89 40.18
N ARG A 92 10.17 37.27 41.18
CA ARG A 92 9.42 36.02 40.99
C ARG A 92 8.17 36.24 40.15
N VAL A 93 7.40 37.30 40.42
CA VAL A 93 6.21 37.65 39.63
C VAL A 93 6.59 37.93 38.18
N GLN A 94 7.68 38.65 37.93
CA GLN A 94 8.18 38.87 36.57
C GLN A 94 8.50 37.54 35.86
N ARG A 95 9.20 36.61 36.52
CA ARG A 95 9.47 35.27 35.96
C ARG A 95 8.21 34.48 35.66
N PHE A 96 7.16 34.60 36.48
CA PHE A 96 5.88 33.96 36.19
C PHE A 96 5.21 34.55 34.94
N ASN A 97 5.24 35.88 34.77
CA ASN A 97 4.72 36.52 33.56
C ASN A 97 5.52 36.10 32.31
N GLU A 98 6.85 35.98 32.42
CA GLU A 98 7.70 35.48 31.33
C GLU A 98 7.37 34.02 30.99
N LEU A 99 7.13 33.18 31.99
CA LEU A 99 6.74 31.78 31.80
C LEU A 99 5.35 31.64 31.16
N GLU A 100 4.39 32.44 31.60
CA GLU A 100 3.04 32.49 31.01
C GLU A 100 3.09 32.93 29.54
N HIS A 101 3.92 33.93 29.23
CA HIS A 101 4.16 34.35 27.86
C HIS A 101 4.80 33.24 27.02
N ALA A 102 5.84 32.58 27.54
CA ALA A 102 6.50 31.47 26.86
C ALA A 102 5.53 30.30 26.60
N HIS A 103 4.68 29.97 27.57
CA HIS A 103 3.64 28.95 27.41
C HIS A 103 2.63 29.33 26.32
N SER A 104 2.19 30.60 26.28
CA SER A 104 1.29 31.10 25.24
C SER A 104 1.91 31.00 23.84
N VAL A 105 3.19 31.36 23.70
CA VAL A 105 3.93 31.24 22.44
C VAL A 105 4.08 29.78 22.02
N LEU A 106 4.42 28.88 22.95
CA LEU A 106 4.57 27.45 22.68
C LEU A 106 3.23 26.84 22.22
N SER A 107 2.13 27.15 22.91
CA SER A 107 0.80 26.66 22.55
C SER A 107 0.34 27.16 21.18
N ALA A 108 0.62 28.43 20.85
CA ALA A 108 0.34 28.97 19.52
C ALA A 108 1.18 28.29 18.43
N SER A 109 2.47 28.04 18.71
CA SER A 109 3.37 27.34 17.79
C SER A 109 2.94 25.89 17.57
N GLU A 110 2.58 25.16 18.63
CA GLU A 110 2.10 23.78 18.55
C GLU A 110 0.83 23.70 17.69
N LYS A 111 -0.12 24.61 17.93
CA LYS A 111 -1.34 24.68 17.13
C LYS A 111 -1.04 24.94 15.65
N SER A 112 -0.10 25.82 15.35
CA SER A 112 0.32 26.09 13.96
C SER A 112 0.90 24.84 13.31
N VAL A 113 1.83 24.15 13.98
CA VAL A 113 2.46 22.93 13.44
C VAL A 113 1.43 21.82 13.23
N LEU A 114 0.48 21.65 14.16
CA LEU A 114 -0.58 20.66 14.00
C LEU A 114 -1.49 20.97 12.81
N GLU A 115 -1.81 22.23 12.56
CA GLU A 115 -2.62 22.62 11.40
C GLU A 115 -1.85 22.40 10.09
N ASP A 116 -0.56 22.72 10.05
CA ASP A 116 0.29 22.49 8.87
C ASP A 116 0.42 20.98 8.55
N VAL A 117 0.69 20.15 9.57
CA VAL A 117 0.76 18.69 9.40
C VAL A 117 -0.59 18.12 8.98
N ARG A 118 -1.68 18.60 9.57
CA ARG A 118 -3.04 18.19 9.19
C ARG A 118 -3.31 18.52 7.72
N SER A 119 -3.05 19.75 7.28
CA SER A 119 -3.26 20.16 5.89
C SER A 119 -2.42 19.33 4.91
N ALA A 120 -1.15 19.08 5.26
CA ALA A 120 -0.27 18.24 4.44
C ALA A 120 -0.80 16.80 4.34
N LEU A 121 -1.28 16.22 5.45
CA LEU A 121 -1.84 14.87 5.47
C LEU A 121 -3.17 14.78 4.69
N GLU A 122 -4.04 15.78 4.82
CA GLU A 122 -5.29 15.88 4.05
C GLU A 122 -4.99 15.90 2.54
N GLY A 123 -4.01 16.69 2.10
CA GLY A 123 -3.57 16.73 0.70
C GLY A 123 -2.99 15.39 0.21
N GLN A 124 -2.22 14.68 1.05
CA GLN A 124 -1.71 13.35 0.72
C GLN A 124 -2.83 12.32 0.59
N VAL A 125 -3.82 12.35 1.50
CA VAL A 125 -4.98 11.46 1.45
C VAL A 125 -5.80 11.70 0.18
N GLU A 126 -6.03 12.97 -0.19
CA GLU A 126 -6.75 13.31 -1.42
C GLU A 126 -6.00 12.82 -2.66
N SER A 127 -4.68 13.05 -2.73
CA SER A 127 -3.85 12.57 -3.83
C SER A 127 -3.85 11.04 -3.96
N LEU A 128 -3.73 10.32 -2.85
CA LEU A 128 -3.79 8.85 -2.84
C LEU A 128 -5.18 8.33 -3.22
N THR A 129 -6.24 9.00 -2.78
CA THR A 129 -7.62 8.66 -3.14
C THR A 129 -7.81 8.76 -4.65
N GLN A 130 -7.36 9.87 -5.26
CA GLN A 130 -7.41 10.06 -6.71
C GLN A 130 -6.59 9.00 -7.48
N ALA A 131 -5.39 8.67 -6.98
CA ALA A 131 -4.56 7.63 -7.60
C ALA A 131 -5.24 6.25 -7.55
N ASN A 132 -5.87 5.90 -6.42
CA ASN A 132 -6.61 4.65 -6.28
C ASN A 132 -7.82 4.58 -7.21
N GLU A 133 -8.58 5.67 -7.37
CA GLU A 133 -9.66 5.75 -8.36
C GLU A 133 -9.15 5.54 -9.79
N GLY A 134 -7.99 6.13 -10.13
CA GLY A 134 -7.35 5.94 -11.43
C GLY A 134 -6.95 4.48 -11.69
N LEU A 135 -6.36 3.81 -10.68
CA LEU A 135 -6.01 2.38 -10.77
C LEU A 135 -7.24 1.48 -10.87
N MET A 136 -8.32 1.80 -10.16
CA MET A 136 -9.58 1.07 -10.24
C MET A 136 -10.15 1.10 -11.67
N ILE A 137 -10.16 2.27 -12.31
CA ILE A 137 -10.61 2.40 -13.71
C ILE A 137 -9.70 1.59 -14.65
N GLN A 138 -8.39 1.60 -14.44
CA GLN A 138 -7.46 0.80 -15.25
C GLN A 138 -7.70 -0.71 -15.09
N ASN A 139 -7.95 -1.19 -13.88
CA ASN A 139 -8.30 -2.59 -13.63
C ASN A 139 -9.59 -2.96 -14.35
N GLU A 140 -10.64 -2.14 -14.27
CA GLU A 140 -11.89 -2.40 -14.99
C GLU A 140 -11.71 -2.49 -16.51
N ILE A 141 -10.80 -1.67 -17.09
CA ILE A 141 -10.48 -1.73 -18.52
C ILE A 141 -9.76 -3.04 -18.86
N LEU A 142 -8.75 -3.41 -18.07
CA LEU A 142 -8.00 -4.64 -18.28
C LEU A 142 -8.87 -5.90 -18.13
N GLU A 143 -9.81 -5.90 -17.18
CA GLU A 143 -10.77 -7.00 -17.03
C GLU A 143 -11.63 -7.18 -18.28
N ARG A 144 -12.10 -6.08 -18.89
CA ARG A 144 -12.86 -6.13 -20.16
C ARG A 144 -12.01 -6.64 -21.32
N ASP A 145 -10.78 -6.12 -21.47
CA ASP A 145 -9.84 -6.56 -22.49
C ASP A 145 -9.52 -8.07 -22.37
N LEU A 146 -9.43 -8.59 -21.15
CA LEU A 146 -9.21 -10.02 -20.91
C LEU A 146 -10.42 -10.86 -21.32
N VAL A 147 -11.64 -10.43 -20.99
CA VAL A 147 -12.87 -11.12 -21.41
C VAL A 147 -13.00 -11.14 -22.94
N ASP A 148 -12.70 -10.02 -23.61
CA ASP A 148 -12.75 -9.93 -25.07
C ASP A 148 -11.73 -10.90 -25.71
N ARG A 149 -10.51 -10.98 -25.16
CA ARG A 149 -9.49 -11.93 -25.65
C ARG A 149 -9.87 -13.38 -25.37
N GLU A 150 -10.43 -13.69 -24.20
CA GLU A 150 -10.91 -15.03 -23.89
C GLU A 150 -11.98 -15.46 -24.89
N GLN A 151 -12.89 -14.56 -25.26
CA GLN A 151 -13.88 -14.81 -26.30
C GLN A 151 -13.24 -15.03 -27.67
N GLU A 152 -12.23 -14.25 -28.06
CA GLU A 152 -11.49 -14.44 -29.31
C GLU A 152 -10.80 -15.82 -29.35
N PHE A 153 -10.17 -16.23 -28.25
CA PHE A 153 -9.56 -17.55 -28.14
C PHE A 153 -10.59 -18.68 -28.25
N GLU A 154 -11.80 -18.51 -27.69
CA GLU A 154 -12.85 -19.51 -27.82
C GLU A 154 -13.29 -19.69 -29.28
N VAL A 155 -13.43 -18.59 -30.03
CA VAL A 155 -13.73 -18.65 -31.47
C VAL A 155 -12.62 -19.38 -32.23
N LEU A 156 -11.36 -19.03 -31.97
CA LEU A 156 -10.21 -19.70 -32.60
C LEU A 156 -10.14 -21.19 -32.24
N ARG A 157 -10.50 -21.55 -31.01
CA ARG A 157 -10.56 -22.95 -30.57
C ARG A 157 -11.63 -23.73 -31.34
N VAL A 158 -12.80 -23.13 -31.55
CA VAL A 158 -13.88 -23.72 -32.36
C VAL A 158 -13.44 -23.87 -33.81
N ASP A 159 -12.83 -22.84 -34.40
CA ASP A 159 -12.36 -22.88 -35.79
C ASP A 159 -11.26 -23.93 -35.99
N ARG A 160 -10.31 -24.03 -35.06
CA ARG A 160 -9.28 -25.08 -35.04
C ARG A 160 -9.91 -26.47 -34.98
N ASN A 161 -10.87 -26.68 -34.06
CA ASN A 161 -11.54 -27.97 -33.92
C ASN A 161 -12.34 -28.33 -35.18
N TRP A 162 -12.98 -27.36 -35.81
CA TRP A 162 -13.67 -27.55 -37.09
C TRP A 162 -12.70 -27.95 -38.20
N LEU A 163 -11.57 -27.24 -38.32
CA LEU A 163 -10.55 -27.53 -39.33
C LEU A 163 -9.94 -28.92 -39.12
N LEU A 164 -9.64 -29.30 -37.87
CA LEU A 164 -9.11 -30.61 -37.54
C LEU A 164 -10.14 -31.72 -37.79
N HIS A 165 -11.42 -31.50 -37.51
CA HIS A 165 -12.43 -32.55 -37.70
C HIS A 165 -12.84 -32.67 -39.17
N VAL A 166 -13.34 -31.58 -39.76
CA VAL A 166 -13.86 -31.58 -41.13
C VAL A 166 -12.73 -31.64 -42.14
N GLY A 167 -11.69 -30.82 -41.95
CA GLY A 167 -10.56 -30.77 -42.86
C GLY A 167 -9.81 -32.10 -42.93
N LEU A 168 -9.52 -32.73 -41.79
CA LEU A 168 -8.83 -34.03 -41.77
C LEU A 168 -9.68 -35.13 -42.41
N VAL A 169 -10.97 -35.22 -42.08
CA VAL A 169 -11.87 -36.22 -42.68
C VAL A 169 -11.91 -36.04 -44.20
N CYS A 170 -12.11 -34.82 -44.69
CA CYS A 170 -12.11 -34.54 -46.13
C CYS A 170 -10.75 -34.87 -46.80
N MET A 171 -9.63 -34.64 -46.11
CA MET A 171 -8.31 -35.04 -46.61
C MET A 171 -8.19 -36.57 -46.67
N MET A 172 -8.62 -37.29 -45.63
CA MET A 172 -8.59 -38.75 -45.63
C MET A 172 -9.47 -39.33 -46.73
N ASP A 173 -10.68 -38.80 -46.94
CA ASP A 173 -11.57 -39.24 -48.02
C ASP A 173 -10.89 -39.09 -49.38
N LYS A 174 -10.26 -37.94 -49.63
CA LYS A 174 -9.49 -37.72 -50.86
C LYS A 174 -8.29 -38.66 -51.01
N ILE A 175 -7.59 -38.97 -49.92
CA ILE A 175 -6.49 -39.95 -49.93
C ILE A 175 -7.03 -41.34 -50.28
N LEU A 176 -8.13 -41.76 -49.64
CA LEU A 176 -8.76 -43.06 -49.84
C LEU A 176 -9.30 -43.22 -51.27
N GLU A 177 -9.78 -42.15 -51.87
CA GLU A 177 -10.24 -42.14 -53.27
C GLU A 177 -9.09 -42.05 -54.28
N HIS A 178 -7.88 -41.68 -53.85
CA HIS A 178 -6.77 -41.44 -54.77
C HIS A 178 -6.28 -42.74 -55.44
N PRO A 179 -6.24 -42.83 -56.79
CA PRO A 179 -5.95 -44.07 -57.51
C PRO A 179 -4.56 -44.64 -57.24
N LYS A 180 -3.56 -43.79 -56.95
CA LYS A 180 -2.21 -44.26 -56.57
C LYS A 180 -2.20 -44.85 -55.16
N PHE A 181 -3.01 -44.32 -54.25
CA PHE A 181 -3.14 -44.82 -52.88
C PHE A 181 -3.86 -46.18 -52.88
N THR A 182 -5.03 -46.27 -53.51
CA THR A 182 -5.78 -47.52 -53.68
C THR A 182 -5.00 -48.58 -54.46
N GLY A 183 -4.28 -48.16 -55.50
CA GLY A 183 -3.35 -49.02 -56.24
C GLY A 183 -2.20 -49.54 -55.38
N GLY A 184 -1.64 -48.69 -54.51
CA GLY A 184 -0.62 -49.08 -53.53
C GLY A 184 -1.12 -50.14 -52.55
N ILE A 185 -2.29 -49.92 -51.93
CA ILE A 185 -2.94 -50.90 -51.05
C ILE A 185 -3.22 -52.22 -51.78
N SER A 186 -3.69 -52.14 -53.02
CA SER A 186 -3.96 -53.34 -53.84
C SER A 186 -2.69 -54.14 -54.11
N ARG A 187 -1.55 -53.47 -54.37
CA ARG A 187 -0.24 -54.13 -54.51
C ARG A 187 0.21 -54.81 -53.23
N ILE A 188 0.09 -54.14 -52.07
CA ILE A 188 0.43 -54.72 -50.76
C ILE A 188 -0.44 -55.96 -50.50
N ARG A 189 -1.76 -55.85 -50.70
CA ARG A 189 -2.70 -56.97 -50.53
C ARG A 189 -2.35 -58.15 -51.45
N HIS A 190 -1.99 -57.87 -52.70
CA HIS A 190 -1.57 -58.90 -53.65
C HIS A 190 -0.27 -59.59 -53.22
N ALA A 191 0.76 -58.82 -52.84
CA ALA A 191 2.04 -59.35 -52.37
C ALA A 191 1.86 -60.23 -51.12
N ALA A 192 1.08 -59.77 -50.14
CA ALA A 192 0.75 -60.54 -48.94
C ALA A 192 -0.02 -61.83 -49.26
N PHE A 193 -0.98 -61.79 -50.20
CA PHE A 193 -1.72 -62.97 -50.64
C PHE A 193 -0.81 -64.00 -51.32
N VAL A 194 0.09 -63.56 -52.21
CA VAL A 194 1.06 -64.44 -52.88
C VAL A 194 2.00 -65.09 -51.86
N ALA A 195 2.59 -64.30 -50.96
CA ALA A 195 3.46 -64.80 -49.89
C ALA A 195 2.74 -65.78 -48.94
N GLY A 196 1.46 -65.52 -48.62
CA GLY A 196 0.64 -66.38 -47.75
C GLY A 196 0.15 -67.67 -48.42
N LYS A 197 -0.14 -67.64 -49.74
CA LYS A 197 -0.60 -68.81 -50.49
C LYS A 197 0.53 -69.82 -50.71
N GLU A 198 1.73 -69.33 -50.97
CA GLU A 198 2.89 -70.18 -51.26
C GLU A 198 3.50 -70.81 -50.01
N SER A 199 3.31 -70.21 -48.83
CA SER A 199 3.88 -70.72 -47.58
C SER A 199 3.14 -71.94 -47.02
N GLY A 200 1.87 -72.16 -47.39
CA GLY A 200 1.05 -73.24 -46.83
C GLY A 200 0.85 -73.06 -45.32
N TRP A 201 -0.39 -72.99 -44.85
CA TRP A 201 -0.72 -72.73 -43.44
C TRP A 201 -0.01 -73.63 -42.39
N ALA A 202 0.61 -74.74 -42.79
CA ALA A 202 1.24 -75.71 -41.91
C ALA A 202 2.70 -75.44 -41.51
N ASN A 203 3.40 -74.42 -42.03
CA ASN A 203 4.83 -74.23 -41.71
C ASN A 203 5.28 -72.76 -41.58
N LEU A 204 4.73 -72.03 -40.60
CA LEU A 204 5.09 -70.64 -40.25
C LEU A 204 6.48 -70.47 -39.59
N LYS A 205 7.47 -71.30 -39.91
CA LYS A 205 8.83 -71.18 -39.36
C LYS A 205 9.97 -71.12 -40.38
N ALA A 206 9.67 -71.15 -41.68
CA ALA A 206 10.70 -70.97 -42.70
C ALA A 206 10.75 -69.50 -43.14
N GLN A 207 11.90 -68.84 -42.94
CA GLN A 207 12.25 -67.55 -43.55
C GLN A 207 12.03 -67.64 -45.07
N SER A 208 10.94 -67.07 -45.56
CA SER A 208 10.62 -67.09 -46.98
C SER A 208 11.35 -65.95 -47.69
N SER A 209 12.09 -66.28 -48.74
CA SER A 209 12.82 -65.38 -49.64
C SER A 209 11.93 -64.39 -50.41
N HIS A 210 10.62 -64.39 -50.14
CA HIS A 210 9.63 -63.47 -50.71
C HIS A 210 9.25 -62.31 -49.78
N SER A 211 9.85 -62.24 -48.57
CA SER A 211 9.72 -61.10 -47.64
C SER A 211 10.07 -59.78 -48.32
N SER A 212 11.14 -59.78 -49.14
CA SER A 212 11.64 -58.55 -49.77
C SER A 212 10.62 -57.86 -50.66
N ALA A 213 9.75 -58.60 -51.36
CA ALA A 213 8.73 -57.97 -52.22
C ALA A 213 7.62 -57.28 -51.41
N LEU A 214 7.27 -57.82 -50.24
CA LEU A 214 6.34 -57.18 -49.32
C LEU A 214 7.02 -55.99 -48.61
N ASP A 215 8.27 -56.16 -48.18
CA ASP A 215 9.07 -55.12 -47.53
C ASP A 215 9.31 -53.94 -48.47
N ASP A 216 9.63 -54.18 -49.75
CA ASP A 216 9.80 -53.15 -50.78
C ASP A 216 8.47 -52.43 -51.07
N ALA A 217 7.34 -53.15 -51.08
CA ALA A 217 6.02 -52.55 -51.28
C ALA A 217 5.57 -51.70 -50.08
N LEU A 218 5.86 -52.15 -48.85
CA LEU A 218 5.61 -51.38 -47.62
C LEU A 218 6.51 -50.16 -47.54
N LEU A 219 7.80 -50.29 -47.88
CA LEU A 219 8.75 -49.19 -47.91
C LEU A 219 8.33 -48.13 -48.94
N ALA A 220 8.01 -48.55 -50.18
CA ALA A 220 7.56 -47.63 -51.23
C ALA A 220 6.23 -46.93 -50.87
N PHE A 221 5.35 -47.59 -50.13
CA PHE A 221 4.12 -46.98 -49.61
C PHE A 221 4.40 -46.01 -48.46
N ALA A 222 5.30 -46.36 -47.53
CA ALA A 222 5.68 -45.52 -46.39
C ALA A 222 6.46 -44.27 -46.81
N THR A 223 7.26 -44.35 -47.88
CA THR A 223 8.02 -43.22 -48.44
C THR A 223 7.23 -42.41 -49.47
N MET A 224 5.94 -42.71 -49.66
CA MET A 224 5.14 -42.02 -50.67
C MET A 224 4.78 -40.61 -50.19
N ASP A 225 5.02 -39.58 -51.02
CA ASP A 225 4.67 -38.20 -50.69
C ASP A 225 3.16 -37.98 -50.84
N PHE A 226 2.42 -38.23 -49.76
CA PHE A 226 0.97 -38.07 -49.73
C PHE A 226 0.52 -36.61 -49.94
N PHE A 227 1.34 -35.62 -49.60
CA PHE A 227 1.03 -34.21 -49.82
C PHE A 227 1.20 -33.82 -51.29
N GLY A 228 2.29 -34.26 -51.91
CA GLY A 228 2.48 -34.16 -53.35
C GLY A 228 1.38 -34.89 -54.14
N LEU A 229 0.90 -36.02 -53.64
CA LEU A 229 -0.22 -36.77 -54.23
C LEU A 229 -1.56 -36.04 -54.16
N LEU A 230 -1.82 -35.33 -53.07
CA LEU A 230 -3.04 -34.52 -52.92
C LEU A 230 -2.95 -33.15 -53.62
N GLY A 231 -1.81 -32.83 -54.24
CA GLY A 231 -1.58 -31.52 -54.86
C GLY A 231 -1.47 -30.38 -53.84
N LEU A 232 -1.19 -30.69 -52.57
CA LEU A 232 -1.06 -29.72 -51.48
C LEU A 232 0.35 -29.08 -51.41
N GLY A 233 1.23 -29.45 -52.33
CA GLY A 233 2.65 -29.09 -52.31
C GLY A 233 3.49 -30.05 -51.48
N HIS A 234 4.77 -29.74 -51.30
CA HIS A 234 5.64 -30.49 -50.40
C HIS A 234 5.33 -30.03 -48.97
N LEU A 235 4.91 -30.96 -48.11
CA LEU A 235 4.74 -30.63 -46.69
C LEU A 235 6.12 -30.42 -46.07
N ASP A 236 6.35 -29.25 -45.51
CA ASP A 236 7.46 -29.01 -44.62
C ASP A 236 7.24 -29.77 -43.31
N VAL A 237 7.75 -30.99 -43.26
CA VAL A 237 7.63 -31.89 -42.10
C VAL A 237 8.29 -31.26 -40.87
N ASP A 238 9.37 -30.48 -41.04
CA ASP A 238 10.04 -29.78 -39.95
C ASP A 238 9.14 -28.69 -39.38
N GLY A 239 8.40 -27.97 -40.24
CA GLY A 239 7.40 -26.98 -39.87
C GLY A 239 6.21 -27.57 -39.09
N VAL A 240 5.70 -28.74 -39.51
CA VAL A 240 4.61 -29.44 -38.78
C VAL A 240 5.10 -29.98 -37.44
N TRP A 241 6.33 -30.52 -37.38
CA TRP A 241 6.92 -31.00 -36.14
C TRP A 241 7.10 -29.87 -35.12
N ALA A 242 7.51 -28.68 -35.57
CA ALA A 242 7.61 -27.49 -34.73
C ALA A 242 6.27 -27.06 -34.14
N LEU A 243 5.16 -27.20 -34.89
CA LEU A 243 3.81 -26.91 -34.40
C LEU A 243 3.32 -27.92 -33.36
N CYS A 244 3.67 -29.21 -33.49
CA CYS A 244 3.32 -30.23 -32.51
C CYS A 244 4.06 -30.05 -31.17
N ALA A 245 5.27 -29.49 -31.17
CA ALA A 245 6.03 -29.23 -29.95
C ALA A 245 5.40 -28.13 -29.05
N PHE A 246 4.49 -27.31 -29.57
CA PHE A 246 3.79 -26.27 -28.79
C PHE A 246 2.66 -26.81 -27.91
N ASP A 247 2.15 -28.02 -28.15
CA ASP A 247 1.01 -28.60 -27.41
C ASP A 247 1.43 -29.43 -26.17
N GLU A 248 2.73 -29.70 -26.02
CA GLU A 248 3.29 -30.35 -24.80
C GLU A 248 3.63 -29.34 -23.69
N GLY A 249 3.36 -28.06 -23.92
CA GLY A 249 3.55 -26.99 -22.96
C GLY A 249 2.32 -26.78 -22.06
N GLU A 250 2.45 -27.23 -20.81
CA GLU A 250 1.96 -26.49 -19.64
C GLU A 250 0.56 -26.86 -19.05
N ASP A 251 0.42 -28.09 -18.56
CA ASP A 251 -0.27 -28.35 -17.28
C ASP A 251 0.74 -28.15 -16.12
N VAL A 252 1.38 -26.98 -16.04
CA VAL A 252 2.06 -26.59 -14.80
C VAL A 252 0.97 -26.13 -13.85
N VAL A 253 0.45 -27.09 -13.08
CA VAL A 253 -0.34 -26.84 -11.88
C VAL A 253 0.47 -25.88 -11.01
N GLY A 254 0.09 -24.61 -11.08
CA GLY A 254 0.61 -23.55 -10.24
C GLY A 254 0.20 -23.82 -8.79
N ASP A 255 0.98 -24.67 -8.12
CA ASP A 255 1.11 -24.66 -6.68
C ASP A 255 1.69 -23.29 -6.30
N LEU A 256 0.79 -22.33 -6.02
CA LEU A 256 1.13 -21.03 -5.47
C LEU A 256 1.56 -21.23 -4.01
N GLY A 257 2.75 -21.80 -3.86
CA GLY A 257 3.52 -21.84 -2.64
C GLY A 257 3.95 -20.44 -2.24
N VAL A 258 3.19 -19.89 -1.30
CA VAL A 258 3.58 -18.99 -0.21
C VAL A 258 5.07 -18.61 -0.16
N GLY A 259 5.33 -17.31 -0.32
CA GLY A 259 6.30 -16.61 0.51
C GLY A 259 7.56 -16.10 -0.18
N VAL A 260 7.54 -14.85 -0.64
CA VAL A 260 8.75 -14.00 -0.61
C VAL A 260 8.38 -12.63 -0.03
N SER A 261 8.97 -12.38 1.12
CA SER A 261 9.00 -11.13 1.87
C SER A 261 9.56 -9.99 1.02
N GLY A 262 9.02 -8.80 1.23
CA GLY A 262 9.24 -7.62 0.41
C GLY A 262 10.66 -7.05 0.44
N GLU A 263 11.04 -6.51 -0.72
CA GLU A 263 11.94 -5.39 -0.85
C GLU A 263 11.40 -4.52 -2.00
N ILE A 264 10.93 -3.32 -1.66
CA ILE A 264 10.41 -2.33 -2.60
C ILE A 264 11.62 -1.70 -3.29
N GLY A 265 12.02 -2.30 -4.42
CA GLY A 265 12.93 -1.70 -5.39
C GLY A 265 12.12 -1.17 -6.56
N ASP A 266 12.05 0.15 -6.67
CA ASP A 266 11.49 0.88 -7.81
C ASP A 266 12.24 0.51 -9.10
N VAL A 267 11.67 -0.40 -9.90
CA VAL A 267 12.15 -0.75 -11.24
C VAL A 267 11.17 -0.17 -12.25
N THR A 268 11.46 1.05 -12.70
CA THR A 268 10.81 1.65 -13.86
C THR A 268 11.18 0.90 -15.14
N LEU A 269 10.39 -0.11 -15.53
CA LEU A 269 10.55 -0.79 -16.82
C LEU A 269 9.99 0.09 -17.95
N ARG A 270 10.86 0.82 -18.64
CA ARG A 270 10.54 1.43 -19.93
C ARG A 270 10.41 0.35 -21.01
N VAL A 271 9.19 -0.10 -21.27
CA VAL A 271 8.87 -0.87 -22.48
C VAL A 271 8.87 0.08 -23.68
N LYS A 272 9.96 0.08 -24.45
CA LYS A 272 9.99 0.70 -25.79
C LYS A 272 9.18 -0.17 -26.76
N LYS A 273 7.92 0.22 -27.01
CA LYS A 273 7.18 -0.23 -28.20
C LYS A 273 7.75 0.49 -29.43
N SER A 274 8.53 -0.20 -30.25
CA SER A 274 8.74 0.19 -31.65
C SER A 274 7.99 -0.79 -32.54
N TRP A 275 6.79 -0.40 -32.98
CA TRP A 275 6.19 -0.97 -34.17
C TRP A 275 6.53 -0.03 -35.34
N VAL A 276 7.59 -0.37 -36.07
CA VAL A 276 7.88 0.23 -37.36
C VAL A 276 6.98 -0.48 -38.36
N GLY A 277 6.00 0.25 -38.89
CA GLY A 277 5.12 -0.22 -39.95
C GLY A 277 5.90 -0.54 -41.21
N VAL A 278 5.68 -1.75 -41.72
CA VAL A 278 5.98 -2.11 -43.11
C VAL A 278 4.69 -1.90 -43.88
N ARG A 279 4.71 -0.93 -44.81
CA ARG A 279 3.75 -0.83 -45.91
C ARG A 279 4.25 -1.65 -47.08
#